data_AF-A0AAW4YF72-F1
#
_entry.id   AF-A0AAW4YF72-F1
#
_cell.length_a   1.000
_cell.length_b   1.000
_cell.length_c   1.000
_cell.angle_alpha   90.00
_cell.angle_beta   90.00
_cell.angle_gamma   90.00
#
_symmetry.space_group_name_H-M   'P 1'
#
loop_
_entity.id
_entity.type
_entity.pdbx_description
1 polymer ?
#
loop_
_entity_poly.entity_id
_entity_poly.type
_entity_poly.pdbx_seq_one_letter_code
_entity_poly.pdbx_strand_id
1 'polypeptide(L)'
;MDTIDISQNIQDFKQVFENESRIIFSAKFGDGKSYFLKKFMESYPKEANDYYFITLHPVNYVVEENRDVIEYIKRDILFQLIKDNHIYDFKEGYDKIFDAVCNKESLLKLGDFVASIIPIEGLKDGYEALKDFASTIHEKYKSQDVFHVVDDYLNGFYGKSGSISECDAFTCLIQKSLEQMMAKSVLIIEDLDRIDPAHLFRIMNVLSSQVDNPYYSEVPHGNKFGFDKIILVMDYEIAKHLFHHFYGKEANYEGYMNKFLNTLPFRYSIKEETHRQVEAKLLDICKTEEVLGVVQPLSSNKEDRFSVPSAILQMSVRRCKEFLDMDISNLIRKSWMKGKYDIPTQTVWTKILACYRFLFPDRSLDSIQEMMLYGFSDLQLAELYAPYNYALKGESEFYIEYENDMYNFCYIKGKNLVRRGRVLSWQSDKILGLAEIRKELQKMNHDIRNLLLG
;
A
#
# COMPACT_ATOMS: atom_id res chain seq x y z
N MET A 1 19.87 -3.60 2.94
CA MET A 1 18.85 -2.55 3.16
C MET A 1 17.62 -3.28 3.65
N ASP A 2 17.22 -3.04 4.89
CA ASP A 2 16.02 -3.67 5.45
C ASP A 2 14.77 -3.15 4.72
N THR A 3 13.67 -3.88 4.74
CA THR A 3 12.44 -3.45 4.06
C THR A 3 11.73 -2.32 4.82
N ILE A 4 10.90 -1.54 4.13
CA ILE A 4 9.94 -0.63 4.79
C ILE A 4 8.95 -1.51 5.55
N ASP A 5 8.76 -1.22 6.84
CA ASP A 5 7.80 -1.95 7.66
C ASP A 5 6.38 -1.59 7.24
N ILE A 6 5.60 -2.59 6.84
CA ILE A 6 4.18 -2.45 6.47
C ILE A 6 3.32 -3.40 7.30
N SER A 7 3.85 -3.91 8.42
CA SER A 7 3.20 -4.95 9.23
C SER A 7 1.84 -4.50 9.73
N GLN A 8 1.72 -3.24 10.18
CA GLN A 8 0.43 -2.72 10.62
C GLN A 8 -0.58 -2.64 9.47
N ASN A 9 -0.18 -2.14 8.29
CA ASN A 9 -1.07 -2.08 7.13
C ASN A 9 -1.55 -3.47 6.69
N ILE A 10 -0.67 -4.49 6.80
CA ILE A 10 -1.04 -5.88 6.54
C ILE A 10 -2.10 -6.35 7.54
N GLN A 11 -1.92 -6.07 8.84
CA GLN A 11 -2.91 -6.44 9.86
C GLN A 11 -4.24 -5.72 9.65
N ASP A 12 -4.22 -4.43 9.33
CA ASP A 12 -5.42 -3.66 9.04
C ASP A 12 -6.15 -4.23 7.81
N PHE A 13 -5.41 -4.58 6.76
CA PHE A 13 -5.99 -5.20 5.57
C PHE A 13 -6.52 -6.61 5.85
N LYS A 14 -5.85 -7.41 6.71
CA LYS A 14 -6.35 -8.73 7.13
C LYS A 14 -7.72 -8.65 7.76
N GLN A 15 -7.96 -7.69 8.64
CA GLN A 15 -9.26 -7.50 9.29
C GLN A 15 -10.38 -7.24 8.26
N VAL A 16 -10.11 -6.44 7.23
CA VAL A 16 -11.07 -6.23 6.14
C VAL A 16 -11.21 -7.50 5.30
N PHE A 17 -10.10 -8.11 4.94
CA PHE A 17 -10.05 -9.29 4.08
C PHE A 17 -10.79 -10.49 4.66
N GLU A 18 -10.65 -10.77 5.95
CA GLU A 18 -11.30 -11.92 6.59
C GLU A 18 -12.83 -11.78 6.54
N ASN A 19 -13.35 -10.57 6.76
CA ASN A 19 -14.78 -10.29 6.85
C ASN A 19 -15.46 -10.11 5.48
N GLU A 20 -14.74 -9.67 4.46
CA GLU A 20 -15.34 -9.23 3.21
C GLU A 20 -15.01 -10.16 2.03
N SER A 21 -15.99 -10.42 1.15
CA SER A 21 -15.79 -11.26 -0.05
C SER A 21 -15.42 -10.47 -1.30
N ARG A 22 -15.74 -9.18 -1.36
CA ARG A 22 -15.45 -8.32 -2.52
C ARG A 22 -14.81 -7.03 -2.05
N ILE A 23 -13.54 -6.84 -2.43
CA ILE A 23 -12.69 -5.79 -1.89
C ILE A 23 -12.04 -5.02 -3.04
N ILE A 24 -12.01 -3.71 -2.91
CA ILE A 24 -11.12 -2.87 -3.72
C ILE A 24 -9.92 -2.49 -2.87
N PHE A 25 -8.73 -2.89 -3.33
CA PHE A 25 -7.47 -2.40 -2.81
C PHE A 25 -7.04 -1.19 -3.64
N SER A 26 -7.24 -0.01 -3.07
CA SER A 26 -6.97 1.27 -3.72
C SER A 26 -5.56 1.75 -3.41
N ALA A 27 -4.70 1.79 -4.42
CA ALA A 27 -3.35 2.34 -4.33
C ALA A 27 -2.94 2.99 -5.66
N LYS A 28 -2.11 4.03 -5.61
CA LYS A 28 -1.66 4.75 -6.81
C LYS A 28 -0.63 3.94 -7.59
N PHE A 29 -0.47 4.25 -8.87
CA PHE A 29 0.63 3.68 -9.65
C PHE A 29 1.98 4.00 -9.00
N GLY A 30 2.81 2.98 -8.79
CA GLY A 30 4.11 3.11 -8.12
C GLY A 30 4.06 3.07 -6.58
N ASP A 31 2.90 2.97 -5.93
CA ASP A 31 2.77 2.91 -4.47
C ASP A 31 3.06 1.51 -3.87
N GLY A 32 3.74 0.64 -4.61
CA GLY A 32 4.18 -0.67 -4.10
C GLY A 32 3.05 -1.68 -3.90
N LYS A 33 1.99 -1.65 -4.73
CA LYS A 33 0.83 -2.56 -4.66
C LYS A 33 1.25 -4.04 -4.62
N SER A 34 2.06 -4.46 -5.59
CA SER A 34 2.50 -5.86 -5.69
C SER A 34 3.43 -6.27 -4.54
N TYR A 35 4.22 -5.33 -3.99
CA TYR A 35 5.02 -5.58 -2.79
C TYR A 35 4.11 -5.84 -1.57
N PHE A 36 3.09 -5.01 -1.39
CA PHE A 36 2.10 -5.18 -0.33
C PHE A 36 1.37 -6.52 -0.45
N LEU A 37 0.81 -6.82 -1.63
CA LEU A 37 0.04 -8.05 -1.86
C LEU A 37 0.88 -9.30 -1.67
N LYS A 38 2.13 -9.29 -2.13
CA LYS A 38 3.08 -10.37 -1.88
C LYS A 38 3.28 -10.59 -0.37
N LYS A 39 3.53 -9.53 0.39
CA LYS A 39 3.72 -9.61 1.85
C LYS A 39 2.46 -10.03 2.58
N PHE A 40 1.30 -9.59 2.11
CA PHE A 40 0.01 -10.01 2.61
C PHE A 40 -0.22 -11.51 2.39
N MET A 41 0.02 -12.03 1.18
CA MET A 41 -0.10 -13.48 0.91
C MET A 41 0.91 -14.30 1.73
N GLU A 42 2.17 -13.85 1.83
CA GLU A 42 3.21 -14.48 2.67
C GLU A 42 2.85 -14.51 4.16
N SER A 43 1.94 -13.64 4.61
CA SER A 43 1.52 -13.58 6.01
C SER A 43 0.47 -14.63 6.40
N TYR A 44 0.01 -15.45 5.45
CA TYR A 44 -0.78 -16.66 5.72
C TYR A 44 0.12 -17.90 5.59
N PRO A 45 0.26 -18.72 6.64
CA PRO A 45 1.06 -19.94 6.59
C PRO A 45 0.53 -20.92 5.55
N LYS A 46 1.41 -21.46 4.70
CA LYS A 46 1.01 -22.42 3.66
C LYS A 46 0.47 -23.72 4.26
N GLU A 47 0.98 -24.12 5.43
CA GLU A 47 0.57 -25.36 6.12
C GLU A 47 -0.84 -25.27 6.69
N ALA A 48 -1.34 -24.07 6.97
CA ALA A 48 -2.71 -23.87 7.45
C ALA A 48 -3.74 -24.13 6.33
N ASN A 49 -3.34 -23.93 5.07
CA ASN A 49 -4.19 -24.12 3.89
C ASN A 49 -5.54 -23.36 3.97
N ASP A 50 -5.53 -22.18 4.61
CA ASP A 50 -6.73 -21.36 4.80
C ASP A 50 -7.18 -20.71 3.48
N TYR A 51 -6.22 -20.31 2.65
CA TYR A 51 -6.45 -19.55 1.43
C TYR A 51 -5.59 -20.03 0.26
N TYR A 52 -6.20 -20.11 -0.92
CA TYR A 52 -5.53 -20.34 -2.19
C TYR A 52 -5.65 -19.07 -3.05
N PHE A 53 -4.53 -18.44 -3.36
CA PHE A 53 -4.50 -17.16 -4.08
C PHE A 53 -4.16 -17.35 -5.55
N ILE A 54 -5.01 -16.83 -6.43
CA ILE A 54 -4.77 -16.68 -7.87
C ILE A 54 -4.60 -15.20 -8.17
N THR A 55 -3.48 -14.81 -8.77
CA THR A 55 -3.23 -13.41 -9.14
C THR A 55 -3.18 -13.25 -10.66
N LEU A 56 -4.00 -12.35 -11.19
CA LEU A 56 -4.07 -12.03 -12.61
C LEU A 56 -3.45 -10.66 -12.89
N HIS A 57 -2.84 -10.53 -14.06
CA HIS A 57 -2.25 -9.28 -14.56
C HIS A 57 -2.85 -8.93 -15.94
N PRO A 58 -4.01 -8.26 -16.00
CA PRO A 58 -4.71 -7.95 -17.25
C PRO A 58 -3.97 -7.04 -18.23
N VAL A 59 -2.86 -6.45 -17.80
CA VAL A 59 -1.91 -5.71 -18.68
C VAL A 59 -1.42 -6.53 -19.87
N ASN A 60 -1.50 -7.86 -19.80
CA ASN A 60 -1.14 -8.74 -20.90
C ASN A 60 -2.20 -8.76 -22.02
N TYR A 61 -3.35 -8.11 -21.85
CA TYR A 61 -4.49 -8.13 -22.79
C TYR A 61 -4.78 -6.75 -23.39
N VAL A 62 -3.89 -5.77 -23.23
CA VAL A 62 -4.16 -4.35 -23.56
C VAL A 62 -4.42 -4.13 -25.06
N VAL A 63 -3.86 -4.97 -25.93
CA VAL A 63 -3.99 -4.88 -27.40
C VAL A 63 -5.11 -5.72 -27.98
N GLU A 64 -5.85 -6.44 -27.15
CA GLU A 64 -6.81 -7.47 -27.55
C GLU A 64 -8.22 -6.89 -27.73
N GLU A 65 -9.08 -7.55 -28.50
CA GLU A 65 -10.46 -7.09 -28.61
C GLU A 65 -11.24 -7.37 -27.32
N ASN A 66 -12.26 -6.56 -27.06
CA ASN A 66 -13.11 -6.65 -25.88
C ASN A 66 -13.63 -8.07 -25.58
N ARG A 67 -13.92 -8.89 -26.59
CA ARG A 67 -14.44 -10.26 -26.40
C ARG A 67 -13.36 -11.19 -25.84
N ASP A 68 -12.11 -10.97 -26.21
CA ASP A 68 -11.00 -11.86 -25.89
C ASP A 68 -10.58 -11.72 -24.42
N VAL A 69 -10.83 -10.57 -23.79
CA VAL A 69 -10.48 -10.31 -22.38
C VAL A 69 -11.08 -11.35 -21.42
N ILE A 70 -12.30 -11.83 -21.65
CA ILE A 70 -12.92 -12.86 -20.79
C ILE A 70 -12.21 -14.20 -20.98
N GLU A 71 -11.92 -14.57 -22.23
CA GLU A 71 -11.21 -15.80 -22.57
C GLU A 71 -9.81 -15.82 -21.97
N TYR A 72 -9.12 -14.68 -22.01
CA TYR A 72 -7.82 -14.53 -21.39
C TYR A 72 -7.87 -14.68 -19.86
N ILE A 73 -8.90 -14.15 -19.19
CA ILE A 73 -9.08 -14.36 -17.74
C ILE A 73 -9.32 -15.84 -17.43
N LYS A 74 -10.21 -16.52 -18.17
CA LYS A 74 -10.46 -17.97 -18.01
C LYS A 74 -9.16 -18.75 -18.19
N ARG A 75 -8.42 -18.46 -19.26
CA ARG A 75 -7.14 -19.08 -19.60
C ARG A 75 -6.14 -18.95 -18.46
N ASP A 76 -5.93 -17.76 -17.94
CA ASP A 76 -4.93 -17.53 -16.88
C ASP A 76 -5.33 -18.16 -15.54
N ILE A 77 -6.62 -18.19 -15.20
CA ILE A 77 -7.13 -18.93 -14.03
C ILE A 77 -6.84 -20.42 -14.20
N LEU A 78 -7.20 -21.00 -15.35
CA LEU A 78 -6.99 -22.42 -15.64
C LEU A 78 -5.51 -22.79 -15.60
N PHE A 79 -4.63 -21.95 -16.17
CA PHE A 79 -3.19 -22.20 -16.11
C PHE A 79 -2.67 -22.25 -14.66
N GLN A 80 -3.16 -21.39 -13.77
CA GLN A 80 -2.77 -21.43 -12.35
C GLN A 80 -3.31 -22.69 -11.66
N LEU A 81 -4.58 -23.05 -11.88
CA LEU A 81 -5.18 -24.27 -11.34
C LEU A 81 -4.45 -25.54 -11.79
N ILE A 82 -4.09 -25.62 -13.07
CA ILE A 82 -3.35 -26.78 -13.63
C ILE A 82 -1.94 -26.84 -13.05
N LYS A 83 -1.24 -25.70 -13.00
CA LYS A 83 0.13 -25.61 -12.49
C LYS A 83 0.23 -25.98 -11.01
N ASP A 84 -0.78 -25.63 -10.22
CA ASP A 84 -0.78 -25.89 -8.78
C ASP A 84 -1.50 -27.21 -8.42
N ASN A 85 -1.84 -28.04 -9.42
CA ASN A 85 -2.53 -29.33 -9.25
C ASN A 85 -3.86 -29.23 -8.49
N HIS A 86 -4.59 -28.17 -8.79
CA HIS A 86 -5.86 -27.81 -8.15
C HIS A 86 -7.07 -27.95 -9.11
N ILE A 87 -6.82 -28.41 -10.33
CA ILE A 87 -7.85 -28.64 -11.35
C ILE A 87 -8.72 -29.86 -10.99
N TYR A 88 -9.98 -29.85 -11.40
CA TYR A 88 -10.92 -30.96 -11.20
C TYR A 88 -10.39 -32.27 -11.80
N ASP A 89 -10.36 -33.34 -11.00
CA ASP A 89 -9.88 -34.66 -11.41
C ASP A 89 -11.02 -35.51 -11.98
N PHE A 90 -10.97 -35.77 -13.28
CA PHE A 90 -11.98 -36.58 -13.98
C PHE A 90 -11.76 -38.09 -13.84
N LYS A 91 -10.75 -38.56 -13.10
CA LYS A 91 -10.49 -40.00 -12.90
C LYS A 91 -11.64 -40.74 -12.24
N GLU A 92 -12.46 -40.07 -11.43
CA GLU A 92 -13.64 -40.68 -10.79
C GLU A 92 -14.85 -40.81 -11.73
N GLY A 93 -14.77 -40.24 -12.94
CA GLY A 93 -15.78 -40.31 -13.98
C GLY A 93 -16.25 -38.94 -14.45
N TYR A 94 -16.90 -38.92 -15.62
CA TYR A 94 -17.44 -37.70 -16.22
C TYR A 94 -18.65 -37.17 -15.44
N ASP A 95 -18.57 -35.93 -14.93
CA ASP A 95 -19.67 -35.28 -14.24
C ASP A 95 -20.76 -34.83 -15.23
N LYS A 96 -21.98 -35.30 -15.02
CA LYS A 96 -23.14 -34.97 -15.86
C LYS A 96 -23.52 -33.49 -15.84
N ILE A 97 -23.02 -32.71 -14.89
CA ILE A 97 -23.24 -31.26 -14.87
C ILE A 97 -22.72 -30.58 -16.15
N PHE A 98 -21.63 -31.07 -16.73
CA PHE A 98 -21.07 -30.56 -17.98
C PHE A 98 -22.08 -30.73 -19.14
N ASP A 99 -22.88 -31.80 -19.13
CA ASP A 99 -23.92 -32.04 -20.13
C ASP A 99 -25.17 -31.19 -19.91
N ALA A 100 -25.44 -30.82 -18.65
CA ALA A 100 -26.61 -30.03 -18.29
C ALA A 100 -26.39 -28.53 -18.53
N VAL A 101 -25.16 -28.05 -18.36
CA VAL A 101 -24.81 -26.63 -18.38
C VAL A 101 -24.11 -26.21 -19.67
N CYS A 102 -23.30 -27.09 -20.27
CA CYS A 102 -22.43 -26.72 -21.39
C CYS A 102 -22.95 -27.26 -22.73
N ASN A 103 -22.82 -26.45 -23.78
CA ASN A 103 -23.16 -26.87 -25.14
C ASN A 103 -22.05 -27.69 -25.81
N LYS A 104 -22.42 -28.39 -26.90
CA LYS A 104 -21.50 -29.24 -27.67
C LYS A 104 -20.24 -28.51 -28.13
N GLU A 105 -20.39 -27.30 -28.67
CA GLU A 105 -19.26 -26.53 -29.21
C GLU A 105 -18.23 -26.20 -28.11
N SER A 106 -18.71 -25.77 -26.94
CA SER A 106 -17.87 -25.44 -25.79
C SER A 106 -17.15 -26.67 -25.23
N LEU A 107 -17.85 -27.80 -25.12
CA LEU A 107 -17.25 -29.06 -24.66
C LEU A 107 -16.16 -29.54 -25.62
N LEU A 108 -16.37 -29.45 -26.93
CA LEU A 108 -15.35 -29.78 -27.93
C LEU A 108 -14.13 -28.86 -27.81
N LYS A 109 -14.33 -27.54 -27.68
CA LYS A 109 -13.23 -26.59 -27.48
C LYS A 109 -12.42 -26.89 -26.22
N LEU A 110 -13.07 -27.24 -25.12
CA LEU A 110 -12.37 -27.64 -23.90
C LEU A 110 -11.60 -28.95 -24.11
N GLY A 111 -12.17 -29.93 -24.81
CA GLY A 111 -11.50 -31.17 -25.18
C GLY A 111 -10.24 -30.91 -26.02
N ASP A 112 -10.32 -30.04 -27.03
CA ASP A 112 -9.20 -29.63 -27.88
C ASP A 112 -8.11 -28.90 -27.07
N PHE A 113 -8.52 -28.00 -26.17
CA PHE A 113 -7.62 -27.31 -25.26
C PHE A 113 -6.83 -28.31 -24.40
N VAL A 114 -7.52 -29.26 -23.75
CA VAL A 114 -6.88 -30.29 -22.92
C VAL A 114 -5.91 -31.14 -23.74
N ALA A 115 -6.31 -31.54 -24.95
CA ALA A 115 -5.45 -32.31 -25.85
C ALA A 115 -4.19 -31.53 -26.31
N SER A 116 -4.24 -30.20 -26.29
CA SER A 116 -3.11 -29.33 -26.64
C SER A 116 -2.12 -29.10 -25.49
N ILE A 117 -2.47 -29.45 -24.25
CA ILE A 117 -1.57 -29.30 -23.09
C ILE A 117 -0.38 -30.26 -23.25
N ILE A 118 0.83 -29.70 -23.25
CA ILE A 118 2.07 -30.48 -23.28
C ILE A 118 2.42 -30.90 -21.85
N PRO A 119 2.55 -32.21 -21.55
CA PRO A 119 2.81 -32.71 -20.20
C PRO A 119 4.29 -32.53 -19.82
N ILE A 120 4.67 -31.28 -19.57
CA ILE A 120 5.97 -30.92 -18.99
C ILE A 120 5.94 -31.13 -17.47
N GLU A 121 7.12 -31.24 -16.84
CA GLU A 121 7.26 -31.58 -15.41
C GLU A 121 6.38 -30.73 -14.48
N GLY A 122 6.20 -29.43 -14.77
CA GLY A 122 5.37 -28.52 -13.97
C GLY A 122 3.86 -28.52 -14.26
N LEU A 123 3.37 -29.29 -15.24
CA LEU A 123 1.94 -29.37 -15.61
C LEU A 123 1.43 -30.82 -15.67
N LYS A 124 2.31 -31.80 -15.42
CA LYS A 124 2.04 -33.21 -15.68
C LYS A 124 0.83 -33.72 -14.90
N ASP A 125 0.77 -33.46 -13.59
CA ASP A 125 -0.31 -33.99 -12.76
C ASP A 125 -1.65 -33.34 -13.11
N GLY A 126 -1.69 -32.03 -13.34
CA GLY A 126 -2.86 -31.33 -13.85
C GLY A 126 -3.33 -31.81 -15.23
N TYR A 127 -2.41 -32.15 -16.13
CA TYR A 127 -2.75 -32.80 -17.41
C TYR A 127 -3.35 -34.20 -17.21
N GLU A 128 -2.74 -35.02 -16.35
CA GLU A 128 -3.21 -36.37 -16.03
C GLU A 128 -4.61 -36.38 -15.40
N ALA A 129 -4.98 -35.32 -14.67
CA ALA A 129 -6.33 -35.11 -14.15
C ALA A 129 -7.38 -34.83 -15.23
N LEU A 130 -6.97 -34.26 -16.38
CA LEU A 130 -7.87 -33.82 -17.46
C LEU A 130 -7.90 -34.75 -18.68
N LYS A 131 -6.87 -35.57 -18.92
CA LYS A 131 -6.74 -36.34 -20.18
C LYS A 131 -7.95 -37.25 -20.50
N ASP A 132 -8.60 -37.78 -19.47
CA ASP A 132 -9.75 -38.68 -19.62
C ASP A 132 -11.01 -37.92 -20.03
N PHE A 133 -11.12 -36.63 -19.66
CA PHE A 133 -12.17 -35.73 -20.13
C PHE A 133 -12.11 -35.55 -21.65
N ALA A 134 -10.92 -35.23 -22.18
CA ALA A 134 -10.75 -35.05 -23.63
C ALA A 134 -11.18 -36.31 -24.39
N SER A 135 -10.75 -37.48 -23.92
CA SER A 135 -11.12 -38.78 -24.51
C SER A 135 -12.63 -39.02 -24.47
N THR A 136 -13.27 -38.75 -23.32
CA THR A 136 -14.73 -38.92 -23.13
C THR A 136 -15.56 -38.03 -24.05
N ILE A 137 -15.19 -36.75 -24.19
CA ILE A 137 -15.90 -35.81 -25.08
C ILE A 137 -15.75 -36.24 -26.55
N HIS A 138 -14.54 -36.61 -26.97
CA HIS A 138 -14.27 -37.05 -28.33
C HIS A 138 -15.04 -38.34 -28.67
N GLU A 139 -15.16 -39.28 -27.74
CA GLU A 139 -15.95 -40.50 -27.92
C GLU A 139 -17.46 -40.21 -27.97
N LYS A 140 -17.96 -39.35 -27.09
CA LYS A 140 -19.39 -38.98 -27.03
C LYS A 140 -19.89 -38.37 -28.33
N TYR A 141 -19.06 -37.55 -29.00
CA TYR A 141 -19.45 -36.82 -30.21
C TYR A 141 -18.91 -37.42 -31.52
N LYS A 142 -18.15 -38.54 -31.46
CA LYS A 142 -17.71 -39.31 -32.65
C LYS A 142 -18.87 -39.87 -33.50
N SER A 143 -20.08 -39.96 -32.96
CA SER A 143 -21.22 -40.64 -33.57
C SER A 143 -22.52 -39.82 -33.67
N GLN A 144 -22.52 -38.53 -33.32
CA GLN A 144 -23.72 -37.69 -33.38
C GLN A 144 -23.72 -36.79 -34.63
N ASP A 145 -24.23 -37.35 -35.72
CA ASP A 145 -24.73 -36.59 -36.86
C ASP A 145 -26.14 -36.07 -36.52
N VAL A 146 -26.29 -34.74 -36.56
CA VAL A 146 -27.55 -33.98 -36.63
C VAL A 146 -28.48 -34.03 -35.39
N PHE A 147 -28.47 -32.96 -34.60
CA PHE A 147 -29.68 -32.35 -34.04
C PHE A 147 -29.59 -30.83 -34.21
N HIS A 148 -30.32 -30.30 -35.18
CA HIS A 148 -30.57 -28.86 -35.33
C HIS A 148 -31.91 -28.53 -34.68
N VAL A 149 -32.09 -27.27 -34.26
CA VAL A 149 -33.36 -26.51 -34.13
C VAL A 149 -33.76 -26.04 -32.72
N VAL A 150 -33.43 -26.72 -31.61
CA VAL A 150 -33.72 -26.16 -30.25
C VAL A 150 -32.52 -25.43 -29.64
N ASP A 151 -31.32 -25.73 -30.14
CA ASP A 151 -30.05 -25.23 -29.65
C ASP A 151 -29.81 -23.73 -29.95
N ASP A 152 -30.29 -23.20 -31.08
CA ASP A 152 -29.84 -21.90 -31.61
C ASP A 152 -30.24 -20.68 -30.76
N TYR A 153 -31.37 -20.72 -30.04
CA TYR A 153 -31.85 -19.57 -29.28
C TYR A 153 -31.13 -19.39 -27.94
N LEU A 154 -30.90 -20.47 -27.19
CA LEU A 154 -30.11 -20.44 -25.95
C LEU A 154 -28.61 -20.35 -26.25
N ASN A 155 -28.11 -21.00 -27.32
CA ASN A 155 -26.72 -20.85 -27.76
C ASN A 155 -26.41 -19.43 -28.24
N GLY A 156 -27.39 -18.69 -28.78
CA GLY A 156 -27.21 -17.29 -29.18
C GLY A 156 -26.93 -16.32 -28.02
N PHE A 157 -27.43 -16.60 -26.81
CA PHE A 157 -27.27 -15.74 -25.62
C PHE A 157 -26.27 -16.27 -24.58
N TYR A 158 -26.23 -17.60 -24.38
CA TYR A 158 -25.36 -18.27 -23.39
C TYR A 158 -24.11 -18.91 -24.01
N GLY A 159 -24.15 -19.26 -25.30
CA GLY A 159 -23.02 -19.85 -26.03
C GLY A 159 -22.18 -18.84 -26.83
N LYS A 160 -22.52 -17.55 -26.78
CA LYS A 160 -21.75 -16.52 -27.47
C LYS A 160 -20.44 -16.24 -26.73
N SER A 161 -19.35 -16.78 -27.27
CA SER A 161 -18.00 -16.59 -26.73
C SER A 161 -17.66 -15.12 -26.44
N GLY A 162 -17.12 -14.87 -25.25
CA GLY A 162 -16.78 -13.54 -24.77
C GLY A 162 -17.99 -12.71 -24.30
N SER A 163 -19.16 -13.33 -24.11
CA SER A 163 -20.33 -12.67 -23.50
C SER A 163 -20.24 -12.63 -21.98
N ILE A 164 -20.79 -11.57 -21.38
CA ILE A 164 -20.89 -11.40 -19.92
C ILE A 164 -21.70 -12.55 -19.29
N SER A 165 -22.76 -12.98 -19.99
CA SER A 165 -23.68 -14.07 -19.62
C SER A 165 -23.20 -15.47 -19.98
N GLU A 166 -22.03 -15.61 -20.60
CA GLU A 166 -21.52 -16.91 -21.04
C GLU A 166 -21.28 -17.85 -19.85
N CYS A 167 -21.83 -19.06 -19.90
CA CYS A 167 -21.49 -20.14 -18.98
C CYS A 167 -21.08 -21.33 -19.83
N ASP A 168 -19.78 -21.49 -20.02
CA ASP A 168 -19.17 -22.45 -20.94
C ASP A 168 -18.43 -23.55 -20.17
N ALA A 169 -17.98 -24.58 -20.88
CA ALA A 169 -17.26 -25.72 -20.28
C ALA A 169 -16.02 -25.28 -19.50
N PHE A 170 -15.31 -24.23 -19.95
CA PHE A 170 -14.19 -23.66 -19.23
C PHE A 170 -14.61 -23.04 -17.89
N THR A 171 -15.69 -22.26 -17.87
CA THR A 171 -16.24 -21.69 -16.63
C THR A 171 -16.69 -22.79 -15.67
N CYS A 172 -17.37 -23.83 -16.17
CA CYS A 172 -17.80 -24.98 -15.37
C CYS A 172 -16.60 -25.74 -14.76
N LEU A 173 -15.54 -25.95 -15.56
CA LEU A 173 -14.30 -26.56 -15.08
C LEU A 173 -13.66 -25.75 -13.96
N ILE A 174 -13.58 -24.42 -14.10
CA ILE A 174 -13.05 -23.53 -13.06
C ILE A 174 -13.90 -23.67 -11.79
N GLN A 175 -15.23 -23.53 -11.89
CA GLN A 175 -16.14 -23.63 -10.75
C GLN A 175 -15.99 -24.96 -10.01
N LYS A 176 -15.98 -26.09 -10.74
CA LYS A 176 -15.78 -27.42 -10.15
C LYS A 176 -14.42 -27.59 -9.50
N SER A 177 -13.39 -27.01 -10.09
CA SER A 177 -12.04 -27.04 -9.52
C SER A 177 -11.94 -26.26 -8.22
N LEU A 178 -12.66 -25.14 -8.09
CA LEU A 178 -12.74 -24.37 -6.85
C LEU A 178 -13.62 -25.03 -5.79
N GLU A 179 -14.76 -25.62 -6.17
CA GLU A 179 -15.71 -26.29 -5.25
C GLU A 179 -15.09 -27.46 -4.46
N GLN A 180 -14.13 -28.18 -5.06
CA GLN A 180 -13.43 -29.31 -4.40
C GLN A 180 -12.36 -28.87 -3.40
N MET A 181 -12.03 -27.58 -3.33
CA MET A 181 -10.96 -27.08 -2.48
C MET A 181 -11.41 -26.97 -1.02
N MET A 182 -10.51 -27.33 -0.10
CA MET A 182 -10.69 -27.04 1.33
C MET A 182 -10.33 -25.59 1.67
N ALA A 183 -9.32 -25.04 0.97
CA ALA A 183 -8.88 -23.66 1.15
C ALA A 183 -9.86 -22.69 0.48
N LYS A 184 -10.06 -21.52 1.08
CA LYS A 184 -10.85 -20.45 0.46
C LYS A 184 -10.10 -19.89 -0.74
N SER A 185 -10.75 -19.93 -1.89
CA SER A 185 -10.22 -19.43 -3.15
C SER A 185 -10.31 -17.90 -3.24
N VAL A 186 -9.19 -17.26 -3.61
CA VAL A 186 -9.07 -15.80 -3.67
C VAL A 186 -8.56 -15.38 -5.04
N LEU A 187 -9.35 -14.59 -5.76
CA LEU A 187 -8.96 -13.99 -7.02
C LEU A 187 -8.46 -12.56 -6.80
N ILE A 188 -7.20 -12.31 -7.12
CA ILE A 188 -6.58 -10.98 -7.10
C ILE A 188 -6.39 -10.53 -8.54
N ILE A 189 -6.87 -9.33 -8.88
CA ILE A 189 -6.66 -8.74 -10.21
C ILE A 189 -5.86 -7.46 -10.05
N GLU A 190 -4.58 -7.53 -10.40
CA GLU A 190 -3.62 -6.42 -10.34
C GLU A 190 -3.65 -5.55 -11.59
N ASP A 191 -3.13 -4.33 -11.48
CA ASP A 191 -2.86 -3.44 -12.61
C ASP A 191 -4.09 -3.09 -13.49
N LEU A 192 -5.28 -3.07 -12.89
CA LEU A 192 -6.52 -2.67 -13.57
C LEU A 192 -6.50 -1.20 -14.05
N ASP A 193 -5.63 -0.37 -13.48
CA ASP A 193 -5.40 1.02 -13.89
C ASP A 193 -4.43 1.17 -15.08
N ARG A 194 -3.88 0.07 -15.61
CA ARG A 194 -2.93 0.06 -16.75
C ARG A 194 -3.53 -0.46 -18.06
N ILE A 195 -4.82 -0.81 -18.06
CA ILE A 195 -5.54 -1.29 -19.24
C ILE A 195 -6.46 -0.21 -19.80
N ASP A 196 -6.95 -0.43 -21.02
CA ASP A 196 -7.96 0.45 -21.61
C ASP A 196 -9.18 0.57 -20.67
N PRO A 197 -9.73 1.79 -20.43
CA PRO A 197 -10.85 1.96 -19.51
C PRO A 197 -12.10 1.14 -19.89
N ALA A 198 -12.35 0.86 -21.18
CA ALA A 198 -13.45 -0.01 -21.57
C ALA A 198 -13.20 -1.46 -21.13
N HIS A 199 -11.94 -1.93 -21.21
CA HIS A 199 -11.55 -3.23 -20.68
C HIS A 199 -11.67 -3.29 -19.15
N LEU A 200 -11.28 -2.23 -18.43
CA LEU A 200 -11.47 -2.11 -16.98
C LEU A 200 -12.93 -2.36 -16.56
N PHE A 201 -13.85 -1.56 -17.09
CA PHE A 201 -15.27 -1.68 -16.73
C PHE A 201 -15.87 -3.01 -17.22
N ARG A 202 -15.38 -3.55 -18.33
CA ARG A 202 -15.81 -4.87 -18.82
C ARG A 202 -15.39 -5.99 -17.88
N ILE A 203 -14.12 -6.04 -17.47
CA ILE A 203 -13.63 -7.04 -16.51
C ILE A 203 -14.45 -6.99 -15.23
N MET A 204 -14.67 -5.78 -14.70
CA MET A 204 -15.50 -5.59 -13.52
C MET A 204 -16.90 -6.17 -13.73
N ASN A 205 -17.60 -5.73 -14.79
CA ASN A 205 -18.96 -6.21 -15.09
C ASN A 205 -19.05 -7.73 -15.30
N VAL A 206 -18.01 -8.35 -15.84
CA VAL A 206 -17.93 -9.80 -16.04
C VAL A 206 -17.83 -10.53 -14.70
N LEU A 207 -17.03 -10.02 -13.77
CA LEU A 207 -16.88 -10.62 -12.44
C LEU A 207 -18.16 -10.49 -11.62
N SER A 208 -18.90 -9.38 -11.78
CA SER A 208 -20.17 -9.14 -11.09
C SER A 208 -21.39 -9.67 -11.82
N SER A 209 -21.24 -10.33 -12.98
CA SER A 209 -22.39 -10.64 -13.85
C SER A 209 -23.41 -11.56 -13.20
N GLN A 210 -22.97 -12.36 -12.22
CA GLN A 210 -23.81 -13.28 -11.47
C GLN A 210 -24.41 -12.68 -10.19
N VAL A 211 -24.01 -11.47 -9.79
CA VAL A 211 -24.55 -10.79 -8.59
C VAL A 211 -26.04 -10.49 -8.75
N ASP A 212 -26.45 -10.07 -9.93
CA ASP A 212 -27.81 -9.61 -10.23
C ASP A 212 -28.62 -10.62 -11.07
N ASN A 213 -28.11 -11.85 -11.28
CA ASN A 213 -28.72 -12.80 -12.20
C ASN A 213 -29.75 -13.71 -11.49
N PRO A 214 -31.06 -13.49 -11.68
CA PRO A 214 -32.10 -14.23 -10.95
C PRO A 214 -32.18 -15.70 -11.35
N TYR A 215 -31.55 -16.10 -12.47
CA TYR A 215 -31.54 -17.47 -12.96
C TYR A 215 -30.36 -18.29 -12.42
N TYR A 216 -29.45 -17.66 -11.68
CA TYR A 216 -28.20 -18.25 -11.19
C TYR A 216 -28.05 -18.02 -9.68
N SER A 217 -29.16 -18.06 -8.94
CA SER A 217 -29.17 -17.98 -7.46
C SER A 217 -28.39 -19.11 -6.79
N GLU A 218 -28.00 -20.14 -7.55
CA GLU A 218 -27.22 -21.29 -7.09
C GLU A 218 -25.71 -21.14 -7.32
N VAL A 219 -25.23 -20.05 -7.96
CA VAL A 219 -23.78 -19.85 -8.16
C VAL A 219 -23.14 -19.49 -6.81
N PRO A 220 -22.17 -20.30 -6.33
CA PRO A 220 -21.49 -20.03 -5.06
C PRO A 220 -20.87 -18.63 -5.04
N HIS A 221 -21.04 -17.92 -3.92
CA HIS A 221 -20.31 -16.69 -3.60
C HIS A 221 -20.51 -15.48 -4.55
N GLY A 222 -21.53 -15.50 -5.42
CA GLY A 222 -22.01 -14.31 -6.13
C GLY A 222 -21.02 -13.70 -7.12
N ASN A 223 -20.22 -14.52 -7.81
CA ASN A 223 -19.35 -14.09 -8.91
C ASN A 223 -19.27 -15.15 -10.02
N LYS A 224 -18.83 -14.76 -11.22
CA LYS A 224 -18.86 -15.65 -12.41
C LYS A 224 -18.13 -16.98 -12.23
N PHE A 225 -16.99 -16.99 -11.55
CA PHE A 225 -16.10 -18.15 -11.48
C PHE A 225 -16.27 -18.97 -10.20
N GLY A 226 -17.00 -18.47 -9.20
CA GLY A 226 -17.23 -19.17 -7.94
C GLY A 226 -16.14 -18.98 -6.89
N PHE A 227 -15.30 -17.94 -6.98
CA PHE A 227 -14.29 -17.66 -5.96
C PHE A 227 -14.93 -17.26 -4.63
N ASP A 228 -14.35 -17.67 -3.50
CA ASP A 228 -14.80 -17.23 -2.17
C ASP A 228 -14.60 -15.72 -1.97
N LYS A 229 -13.48 -15.20 -2.50
CA LYS A 229 -13.10 -13.78 -2.38
C LYS A 229 -12.52 -13.21 -3.68
N ILE A 230 -12.81 -11.94 -3.96
CA ILE A 230 -12.24 -11.16 -5.07
C ILE A 230 -11.63 -9.87 -4.54
N ILE A 231 -10.38 -9.61 -4.92
CA ILE A 231 -9.66 -8.35 -4.65
C ILE A 231 -9.36 -7.68 -5.99
N LEU A 232 -9.96 -6.52 -6.22
CA LEU A 232 -9.64 -5.67 -7.37
C LEU A 232 -8.62 -4.61 -6.96
N VAL A 233 -7.50 -4.54 -7.65
CA VAL A 233 -6.38 -3.65 -7.29
C VAL A 233 -6.26 -2.56 -8.34
N MET A 234 -6.56 -1.32 -7.96
CA MET A 234 -6.58 -0.17 -8.86
C MET A 234 -6.34 1.13 -8.09
N ASP A 235 -6.23 2.26 -8.78
CA ASP A 235 -6.44 3.57 -8.14
C ASP A 235 -7.93 3.93 -8.23
N TYR A 236 -8.62 3.91 -7.09
CA TYR A 236 -10.08 4.13 -7.04
C TYR A 236 -10.48 5.54 -7.51
N GLU A 237 -9.66 6.55 -7.22
CA GLU A 237 -9.97 7.92 -7.63
C GLU A 237 -9.75 8.11 -9.13
N ILE A 238 -8.70 7.49 -9.69
CA ILE A 238 -8.49 7.48 -11.14
C ILE A 238 -9.61 6.70 -11.84
N ALA A 239 -10.05 5.56 -11.31
CA ALA A 239 -11.19 4.81 -11.84
C ALA A 239 -12.47 5.66 -11.85
N LYS A 240 -12.72 6.46 -10.81
CA LYS A 240 -13.82 7.44 -10.76
C LYS A 240 -13.72 8.51 -11.84
N HIS A 241 -12.52 9.06 -12.06
CA HIS A 241 -12.29 10.04 -13.12
C HIS A 241 -12.53 9.44 -14.51
N LEU A 242 -12.05 8.23 -14.75
CA LEU A 242 -12.31 7.49 -15.99
C LEU A 242 -13.80 7.22 -16.16
N PHE A 243 -14.50 6.76 -15.11
CA PHE A 243 -15.93 6.50 -15.18
C PHE A 243 -16.72 7.74 -15.61
N HIS A 244 -16.48 8.88 -14.97
CA HIS A 244 -17.16 10.12 -15.34
C HIS A 244 -16.76 10.67 -16.71
N HIS A 245 -15.56 10.32 -17.21
CA HIS A 245 -15.17 10.64 -18.59
C HIS A 245 -16.01 9.86 -19.61
N PHE A 246 -16.25 8.56 -19.38
CA PHE A 246 -16.99 7.68 -20.28
C PHE A 246 -18.51 7.81 -20.15
N TYR A 247 -19.02 7.90 -18.92
CA TYR A 247 -20.46 7.87 -18.62
C TYR A 247 -21.05 9.25 -18.29
N GLY A 248 -20.21 10.29 -18.21
CA GLY A 248 -20.61 11.66 -17.88
C GLY A 248 -20.45 11.98 -16.38
N LYS A 249 -20.27 13.28 -16.08
CA LYS A 249 -20.01 13.76 -14.71
C LYS A 249 -21.14 13.51 -13.71
N GLU A 250 -22.37 13.43 -14.20
CA GLU A 250 -23.55 13.19 -13.37
C GLU A 250 -23.84 11.69 -13.15
N ALA A 251 -23.06 10.79 -13.75
CA ALA A 251 -23.24 9.36 -13.58
C ALA A 251 -22.87 8.93 -12.14
N ASN A 252 -23.69 8.06 -11.54
CA ASN A 252 -23.50 7.65 -10.15
C ASN A 252 -22.39 6.59 -10.01
N TYR A 253 -21.13 7.05 -9.87
CA TYR A 253 -19.99 6.16 -9.67
C TYR A 253 -20.12 5.30 -8.41
N GLU A 254 -20.47 5.88 -7.26
CA GLU A 254 -20.57 5.11 -6.01
C GLU A 254 -21.65 4.02 -6.11
N GLY A 255 -22.78 4.33 -6.76
CA GLY A 255 -23.84 3.35 -7.03
C GLY A 255 -23.40 2.23 -7.98
N TYR A 256 -22.58 2.54 -8.99
CA TYR A 256 -21.96 1.52 -9.85
C TYR A 256 -20.98 0.65 -9.05
N MET A 257 -20.14 1.28 -8.22
CA MET A 257 -19.10 0.59 -7.46
C MET A 257 -19.66 -0.37 -6.42
N ASN A 258 -20.81 -0.07 -5.80
CA ASN A 258 -21.49 -0.96 -4.83
C ASN A 258 -21.79 -2.38 -5.34
N LYS A 259 -21.72 -2.64 -6.66
CA LYS A 259 -21.80 -3.99 -7.24
C LYS A 259 -20.53 -4.83 -7.02
N PHE A 260 -19.40 -4.18 -6.76
CA PHE A 260 -18.06 -4.76 -6.71
C PHE A 260 -17.40 -4.68 -5.32
N LEU A 261 -18.04 -4.02 -4.35
CA LEU A 261 -17.55 -3.90 -2.97
C LEU A 261 -18.65 -4.33 -2.01
N ASN A 262 -18.26 -5.01 -0.94
CA ASN A 262 -19.10 -5.14 0.25
C ASN A 262 -18.81 -4.02 1.28
N THR A 263 -17.68 -3.33 1.12
CA THR A 263 -17.17 -2.33 2.06
C THR A 263 -16.48 -1.18 1.32
N LEU A 264 -16.06 -0.15 2.05
CA LEU A 264 -15.29 0.95 1.48
C LEU A 264 -13.94 0.45 0.90
N PRO A 265 -13.43 1.06 -0.18
CA PRO A 265 -12.12 0.70 -0.72
C PRO A 265 -11.02 0.83 0.33
N PHE A 266 -10.18 -0.19 0.46
CA PHE A 266 -9.01 -0.15 1.34
C PHE A 266 -7.94 0.73 0.70
N ARG A 267 -7.65 1.90 1.30
CA ARG A 267 -6.69 2.86 0.76
C ARG A 267 -5.29 2.60 1.31
N TYR A 268 -4.33 2.43 0.42
CA TYR A 268 -2.94 2.19 0.76
C TYR A 268 -2.00 3.10 -0.05
N SER A 269 -1.01 3.66 0.64
CA SER A 269 0.13 4.31 0.01
C SER A 269 1.39 4.04 0.82
N ILE A 270 2.37 3.36 0.19
CA ILE A 270 3.69 3.17 0.81
C ILE A 270 4.38 4.52 1.11
N LYS A 271 4.07 5.56 0.33
CA LYS A 271 4.64 6.89 0.51
C LYS A 271 4.17 7.49 1.84
N GLU A 272 2.85 7.51 2.06
CA GLU A 272 2.26 7.99 3.33
C GLU A 272 2.77 7.19 4.53
N GLU A 273 2.89 5.86 4.37
CA GLU A 273 3.46 4.98 5.40
C GLU A 273 4.90 5.37 5.75
N THR A 274 5.76 5.55 4.75
CA THR A 274 7.14 5.97 4.99
C THR A 274 7.26 7.36 5.60
N HIS A 275 6.38 8.29 5.23
CA HIS A 275 6.36 9.64 5.82
C HIS A 275 6.05 9.58 7.30
N ARG A 276 5.04 8.80 7.69
CA ARG A 276 4.68 8.61 9.11
C ARG A 276 5.83 7.99 9.91
N GLN A 277 6.55 7.04 9.34
CA GLN A 277 7.73 6.45 9.99
C GLN A 277 8.89 7.45 10.12
N VAL A 278 9.09 8.31 9.13
CA VAL A 278 10.08 9.41 9.21
C VAL A 278 9.70 10.38 10.33
N GLU A 279 8.43 10.78 10.42
CA GLU A 279 7.92 11.62 11.50
C GLU A 279 8.11 10.96 12.87
N ALA A 280 7.73 9.69 13.03
CA ALA A 280 7.92 8.94 14.27
C ALA A 280 9.41 8.86 14.67
N LYS A 281 10.30 8.63 13.70
CA LYS A 281 11.75 8.62 13.95
C LYS A 281 12.28 10.00 14.32
N LEU A 282 11.79 11.08 13.70
CA LEU A 282 12.13 12.46 14.08
C LEU A 282 11.71 12.74 15.53
N LEU A 283 10.50 12.35 15.92
CA LEU A 283 10.01 12.49 17.29
C LEU A 283 10.86 11.69 18.28
N ASP A 284 11.23 10.45 17.92
CA ASP A 284 12.10 9.64 18.77
C ASP A 284 13.49 10.25 18.94
N ILE A 285 14.08 10.81 17.88
CA ILE A 285 15.42 11.40 17.94
C ILE A 285 15.42 12.74 18.69
N CYS A 286 14.44 13.59 18.37
CA CYS A 286 14.39 14.99 18.79
C CYS A 286 13.61 15.20 20.09
N LYS A 287 12.79 14.24 20.52
CA LYS A 287 12.04 14.27 21.79
C LYS A 287 11.13 15.50 21.96
N THR A 288 10.71 16.14 20.86
CA THR A 288 9.75 17.25 20.84
C THR A 288 8.89 17.16 19.58
N GLU A 289 7.59 17.45 19.70
CA GLU A 289 6.65 17.48 18.58
C GLU A 289 6.82 18.71 17.68
N GLU A 290 7.33 19.82 18.24
CA GLU A 290 7.52 21.06 17.47
C GLU A 290 8.47 20.87 16.30
N VAL A 291 9.35 19.86 16.34
CA VAL A 291 10.27 19.52 15.24
C VAL A 291 9.52 19.22 13.93
N LEU A 292 8.30 18.69 14.01
CA LEU A 292 7.51 18.38 12.82
C LEU A 292 6.79 19.62 12.28
N GLY A 293 6.49 20.59 13.15
CA GLY A 293 5.66 21.76 12.84
C GLY A 293 6.42 22.99 12.36
N VAL A 294 7.76 22.96 12.30
CA VAL A 294 8.55 24.15 11.96
C VAL A 294 8.27 24.63 10.53
N VAL A 295 7.75 25.85 10.43
CA VAL A 295 7.57 26.60 9.19
C VAL A 295 8.12 28.01 9.38
N GLN A 296 9.11 28.39 8.57
CA GLN A 296 9.78 29.69 8.69
C GLN A 296 10.00 30.33 7.30
N PRO A 297 9.53 31.57 7.05
CA PRO A 297 9.84 32.29 5.82
C PRO A 297 11.32 32.69 5.75
N LEU A 298 11.92 32.57 4.56
CA LEU A 298 13.32 32.95 4.27
C LEU A 298 13.47 34.43 3.87
N SER A 299 12.41 35.05 3.34
CA SER A 299 12.38 36.44 2.91
C SER A 299 10.96 37.00 2.88
N SER A 300 10.78 38.22 2.40
CA SER A 300 9.46 38.79 2.10
C SER A 300 8.72 38.05 0.97
N ASN A 301 9.41 37.18 0.22
CA ASN A 301 8.78 36.31 -0.77
C ASN A 301 8.07 35.13 -0.08
N LYS A 302 6.75 35.04 -0.25
CA LYS A 302 5.90 33.99 0.34
C LYS A 302 6.24 32.58 -0.17
N GLU A 303 6.91 32.44 -1.30
CA GLU A 303 7.26 31.14 -1.88
C GLU A 303 8.57 30.55 -1.32
N ASP A 304 9.45 31.39 -0.76
CA ASP A 304 10.71 30.93 -0.17
C ASP A 304 10.53 30.74 1.34
N ARG A 305 10.19 29.50 1.74
CA ARG A 305 9.96 29.11 3.13
C ARG A 305 10.60 27.77 3.44
N PHE A 306 11.14 27.64 4.64
CA PHE A 306 11.37 26.35 5.25
C PHE A 306 10.05 25.80 5.76
N SER A 307 9.79 24.52 5.49
CA SER A 307 8.63 23.81 6.00
C SER A 307 9.02 22.36 6.16
N VAL A 308 9.16 21.92 7.41
CA VAL A 308 9.43 20.50 7.72
C VAL A 308 8.31 19.61 7.19
N PRO A 309 7.00 19.93 7.38
CA PRO A 309 5.92 19.11 6.81
C PRO A 309 6.03 19.00 5.29
N SER A 310 6.32 20.11 4.60
CA SER A 310 6.44 20.09 3.14
C SER A 310 7.67 19.31 2.66
N ALA A 311 8.79 19.41 3.38
CA ALA A 311 9.99 18.64 3.06
C ALA A 311 9.74 17.14 3.15
N ILE A 312 9.09 16.67 4.23
CA ILE A 312 8.73 15.26 4.41
C ILE A 312 7.78 14.81 3.29
N LEU A 313 6.70 15.57 3.02
CA LEU A 313 5.72 15.23 1.97
C LEU A 313 6.33 15.14 0.55
N GLN A 314 7.40 15.91 0.29
CA GLN A 314 8.11 15.91 -0.98
C GLN A 314 9.16 14.80 -1.09
N MET A 315 9.57 14.18 0.01
CA MET A 315 10.55 13.09 -0.01
C MET A 315 10.03 11.88 -0.79
N SER A 316 10.93 11.31 -1.60
CA SER A 316 10.70 10.00 -2.24
C SER A 316 10.83 8.88 -1.22
N VAL A 317 10.16 7.75 -1.49
CA VAL A 317 10.25 6.52 -0.68
C VAL A 317 11.70 6.10 -0.42
N ARG A 318 12.57 6.21 -1.44
CA ARG A 318 14.00 5.95 -1.31
C ARG A 318 14.67 6.90 -0.32
N ARG A 319 14.39 8.19 -0.42
CA ARG A 319 14.96 9.20 0.48
C ARG A 319 14.45 9.05 1.92
N CYS A 320 13.18 8.69 2.10
CA CYS A 320 12.63 8.30 3.40
C CYS A 320 13.41 7.11 3.97
N LYS A 321 13.67 6.08 3.16
CA LYS A 321 14.41 4.90 3.60
C LYS A 321 15.85 5.22 4.01
N GLU A 322 16.54 6.05 3.24
CA GLU A 322 17.88 6.55 3.61
C GLU A 322 17.86 7.24 4.99
N PHE A 323 16.83 8.02 5.29
CA PHE A 323 16.65 8.61 6.62
C PHE A 323 16.36 7.57 7.71
N LEU A 324 15.49 6.60 7.42
CA LEU A 324 15.10 5.55 8.37
C LEU A 324 16.27 4.62 8.73
N ASP A 325 17.21 4.40 7.81
CA ASP A 325 18.41 3.57 8.06
C ASP A 325 19.56 4.37 8.70
N MET A 326 19.46 5.71 8.72
CA MET A 326 20.50 6.59 9.24
C MET A 326 20.60 6.57 10.77
N ASP A 327 21.80 6.32 11.30
CA ASP A 327 22.09 6.59 12.71
C ASP A 327 22.60 8.02 12.89
N ILE A 328 21.72 8.92 13.35
CA ILE A 328 22.04 10.34 13.59
C ILE A 328 23.21 10.49 14.57
N SER A 329 23.38 9.56 15.51
CA SER A 329 24.45 9.62 16.51
C SER A 329 25.84 9.54 15.85
N ASN A 330 25.95 8.82 14.73
CA ASN A 330 27.18 8.67 13.97
C ASN A 330 27.48 9.89 13.08
N LEU A 331 26.53 10.81 12.92
CA LEU A 331 26.73 12.08 12.21
C LEU A 331 27.21 13.20 13.13
N ILE A 332 27.32 12.94 14.43
CA ILE A 332 27.69 13.94 15.44
C ILE A 332 28.99 13.49 16.12
N ARG A 333 30.00 14.37 16.12
CA ARG A 333 31.28 14.15 16.82
C ARG A 333 31.04 13.83 18.29
N LYS A 334 31.84 12.93 18.86
CA LYS A 334 31.76 12.53 20.28
C LYS A 334 32.27 13.58 21.26
N SER A 335 33.03 14.58 20.77
CA SER A 335 33.64 15.60 21.61
C SER A 335 33.68 16.96 20.90
N TRP A 336 33.53 18.03 21.69
CA TRP A 336 33.75 19.40 21.22
C TRP A 336 35.21 19.62 20.82
N MET A 337 35.45 20.52 19.87
CA MET A 337 36.79 20.93 19.50
C MET A 337 37.54 21.47 20.72
N LYS A 338 38.70 20.88 21.03
CA LYS A 338 39.53 21.19 22.21
C LYS A 338 38.81 21.04 23.56
N GLY A 339 37.71 20.29 23.65
CA GLY A 339 36.95 20.14 24.90
C GLY A 339 36.33 21.47 25.40
N LYS A 340 36.00 22.38 24.48
CA LYS A 340 35.60 23.76 24.78
C LYS A 340 34.39 23.89 25.72
N TYR A 341 33.45 22.94 25.67
CA TYR A 341 32.22 22.98 26.45
C TYR A 341 32.03 21.70 27.27
N ASP A 342 31.56 21.86 28.49
CA ASP A 342 31.33 20.79 29.46
C ASP A 342 29.86 20.30 29.41
N ILE A 343 29.39 20.01 28.20
CA ILE A 343 28.09 19.40 27.91
C ILE A 343 28.26 18.31 26.84
N PRO A 344 27.37 17.29 26.79
CA PRO A 344 27.38 16.30 25.72
C PRO A 344 27.25 16.96 24.34
N THR A 345 27.89 16.36 23.32
CA THR A 345 27.78 16.86 21.94
C THR A 345 26.46 16.49 21.29
N GLN A 346 25.79 15.42 21.74
CA GLN A 346 24.51 14.96 21.21
C GLN A 346 23.33 15.57 21.99
N THR A 347 23.28 16.89 22.08
CA THR A 347 22.13 17.62 22.61
C THR A 347 20.92 17.49 21.67
N VAL A 348 19.71 17.75 22.16
CA VAL A 348 18.50 17.76 21.32
C VAL A 348 18.68 18.71 20.13
N TRP A 349 19.21 19.92 20.36
CA TRP A 349 19.48 20.90 19.30
C TRP A 349 20.42 20.36 18.20
N THR A 350 21.51 19.68 18.57
CA THR A 350 22.45 19.11 17.58
C THR A 350 21.83 17.97 16.78
N LYS A 351 20.99 17.15 17.41
CA LYS A 351 20.23 16.08 16.75
C LYS A 351 19.21 16.66 15.76
N ILE A 352 18.46 17.68 16.16
CA ILE A 352 17.54 18.41 15.27
C ILE A 352 18.31 18.97 14.07
N LEU A 353 19.45 19.63 14.31
CA LEU A 353 20.26 20.20 13.23
C LEU A 353 20.73 19.13 12.24
N ALA A 354 21.17 17.96 12.73
CA ALA A 354 21.57 16.84 11.88
C ALA A 354 20.39 16.30 11.05
N CYS A 355 19.22 16.14 11.66
CA CYS A 355 17.98 15.75 10.96
C CYS A 355 17.58 16.77 9.89
N TYR A 356 17.57 18.06 10.24
CA TYR A 356 17.21 19.12 9.31
C TYR A 356 18.22 19.28 8.17
N ARG A 357 19.51 19.04 8.41
CA ARG A 357 20.50 18.98 7.33
C ARG A 357 20.16 17.90 6.30
N PHE A 358 19.61 16.77 6.74
CA PHE A 358 19.15 15.72 5.82
C PHE A 358 17.90 16.13 5.04
N LEU A 359 16.92 16.75 5.72
CA LEU A 359 15.65 17.18 5.12
C LEU A 359 15.83 18.34 4.13
N PHE A 360 16.83 19.21 4.36
CA PHE A 360 17.09 20.39 3.54
C PHE A 360 18.51 20.35 2.92
N PRO A 361 18.79 19.40 2.00
CA PRO A 361 20.13 19.20 1.46
C PRO A 361 20.63 20.42 0.67
N ASP A 362 19.72 21.15 0.01
CA ASP A 362 20.02 22.32 -0.82
C ASP A 362 20.16 23.63 -0.01
N ARG A 363 20.03 23.57 1.31
CA ARG A 363 20.10 24.72 2.20
C ARG A 363 21.40 24.69 3.01
N SER A 364 21.97 25.88 3.22
CA SER A 364 23.17 26.02 4.04
C SER A 364 22.87 25.71 5.52
N LEU A 365 23.88 25.23 6.26
CA LEU A 365 23.73 25.01 7.71
C LEU A 365 23.43 26.31 8.46
N ASP A 366 23.94 27.46 8.01
CA ASP A 366 23.61 28.77 8.58
C ASP A 366 22.11 29.05 8.47
N SER A 367 21.55 28.88 7.27
CA SER A 367 20.12 29.10 7.03
C SER A 367 19.23 28.14 7.83
N ILE A 368 19.65 26.88 8.00
CA ILE A 368 18.92 25.91 8.82
C ILE A 368 18.97 26.29 10.31
N GLN A 369 20.13 26.73 10.82
CA GLN A 369 20.24 27.18 12.21
C GLN A 369 19.43 28.47 12.45
N GLU A 370 19.43 29.39 11.50
CA GLU A 370 18.58 30.57 11.54
C GLU A 370 17.10 30.18 11.59
N MET A 371 16.67 29.26 10.72
CA MET A 371 15.32 28.69 10.77
C MET A 371 15.00 28.11 12.15
N MET A 372 15.91 27.33 12.75
CA MET A 372 15.70 26.78 14.09
C MET A 372 15.55 27.87 15.16
N LEU A 373 16.31 28.97 15.08
CA LEU A 373 16.25 30.05 16.07
C LEU A 373 14.91 30.80 16.10
N TYR A 374 14.19 30.78 14.98
CA TYR A 374 12.94 31.55 14.80
C TYR A 374 11.71 30.68 14.58
N GLY A 375 11.89 29.39 14.26
CA GLY A 375 10.82 28.46 13.92
C GLY A 375 10.25 27.65 15.09
N PHE A 376 10.92 27.64 16.24
CA PHE A 376 10.40 27.03 17.48
C PHE A 376 9.64 28.05 18.33
N SER A 377 8.70 27.56 19.15
CA SER A 377 8.05 28.37 20.16
C SER A 377 9.08 28.91 21.16
N ASP A 378 8.74 30.02 21.82
CA ASP A 378 9.62 30.66 22.78
C ASP A 378 10.01 29.72 23.94
N LEU A 379 9.04 28.94 24.45
CA LEU A 379 9.28 27.95 25.51
C LEU A 379 10.12 26.77 25.02
N GLN A 380 9.94 26.31 23.79
CA GLN A 380 10.73 25.21 23.23
C GLN A 380 12.15 25.65 22.93
N LEU A 381 12.34 26.86 22.38
CA LEU A 381 13.66 27.43 22.14
C LEU A 381 14.45 27.55 23.43
N ALA A 382 13.81 28.01 24.51
CA ALA A 382 14.40 28.08 25.84
C ALA A 382 14.80 26.71 26.38
N GLU A 383 13.94 25.71 26.23
CA GLU A 383 14.25 24.34 26.64
C GLU A 383 15.46 23.77 25.90
N LEU A 384 15.53 23.98 24.57
CA LEU A 384 16.66 23.58 23.76
C LEU A 384 17.94 24.35 24.11
N TYR A 385 17.81 25.59 24.58
CA TYR A 385 18.91 26.43 25.02
C TYR A 385 19.52 26.00 26.36
N ALA A 386 18.75 25.37 27.26
CA ALA A 386 19.18 25.17 28.64
C ALA A 386 20.55 24.46 28.84
N PRO A 387 20.94 23.43 28.07
CA PRO A 387 22.29 22.87 28.16
C PRO A 387 23.38 23.90 27.81
N TYR A 388 23.10 24.78 26.86
CA TYR A 388 24.03 25.82 26.40
C TYR A 388 24.15 26.97 27.40
N ASN A 389 23.08 27.30 28.13
CA ASN A 389 23.17 28.23 29.26
C ASN A 389 24.21 27.77 30.28
N TYR A 390 24.17 26.48 30.64
CA TYR A 390 25.16 25.87 31.52
C TYR A 390 26.57 25.91 30.89
N ALA A 391 26.69 25.58 29.60
CA ALA A 391 27.97 25.58 28.90
C ALA A 391 28.63 26.98 28.83
N LEU A 392 27.84 28.05 28.72
CA LEU A 392 28.32 29.42 28.56
C LEU A 392 28.52 30.14 29.89
N LYS A 393 27.59 29.95 30.85
CA LYS A 393 27.53 30.72 32.11
C LYS A 393 27.82 29.88 33.36
N GLY A 394 27.84 28.55 33.24
CA GLY A 394 27.89 27.65 34.40
C GLY A 394 26.57 27.55 35.16
N GLU A 395 25.50 28.17 34.65
CA GLU A 395 24.19 28.22 35.29
C GLU A 395 23.28 27.10 34.77
N SER A 396 22.89 26.20 35.67
CA SER A 396 21.98 25.10 35.34
C SER A 396 20.51 25.52 35.30
N GLU A 397 20.17 26.72 35.74
CA GLU A 397 18.79 27.16 35.95
C GLU A 397 18.61 28.61 35.53
N PHE A 398 17.52 28.91 34.82
CA PHE A 398 17.09 30.26 34.47
C PHE A 398 15.57 30.32 34.33
N TYR A 399 15.04 31.53 34.18
CA TYR A 399 13.60 31.78 34.09
C TYR A 399 13.24 32.61 32.86
N ILE A 400 12.07 32.36 32.30
CA ILE A 400 11.48 33.16 31.21
C ILE A 400 10.05 33.55 31.57
N GLU A 401 9.71 34.80 31.29
CA GLU A 401 8.34 35.30 31.29
C GLU A 401 7.69 35.01 29.94
N TYR A 402 6.55 34.31 29.95
CA TYR A 402 5.77 33.97 28.76
C TYR A 402 4.28 34.05 29.08
N GLU A 403 3.52 34.82 28.29
CA GLU A 403 2.07 35.03 28.47
C GLU A 403 1.65 35.42 29.91
N ASN A 404 2.44 36.28 30.57
CA ASN A 404 2.28 36.72 31.97
C ASN A 404 2.56 35.65 33.05
N ASP A 405 3.13 34.51 32.65
CA ASP A 405 3.54 33.44 33.54
C ASP A 405 5.06 33.28 33.57
N MET A 406 5.58 32.88 34.73
CA MET A 406 6.99 32.55 34.88
C MET A 406 7.23 31.06 34.72
N TYR A 407 8.17 30.72 33.84
CA TYR A 407 8.62 29.36 33.60
C TYR A 407 10.08 29.20 34.03
N ASN A 408 10.34 28.14 34.78
CA ASN A 408 11.68 27.69 35.15
C ASN A 408 12.18 26.66 34.14
N PHE A 409 13.46 26.78 33.79
CA PHE A 409 14.19 25.81 32.98
C PHE A 409 15.43 25.35 33.74
N CYS A 410 15.52 24.05 34.02
CA CYS A 410 16.60 23.46 34.80
C CYS A 410 17.29 22.34 34.01
N TYR A 411 18.56 22.52 33.67
CA TYR A 411 19.41 21.51 33.04
C TYR A 411 20.10 20.62 34.08
N ILE A 412 19.79 19.32 34.02
CA ILE A 412 20.39 18.30 34.87
C ILE A 412 21.51 17.61 34.09
N LYS A 413 22.73 18.16 34.20
CA LYS A 413 23.93 17.69 33.48
C LYS A 413 24.13 16.18 33.51
N GLY A 414 24.08 15.57 34.70
CA GLY A 414 24.31 14.13 34.89
C GLY A 414 23.28 13.22 34.21
N LYS A 415 22.12 13.77 33.80
CA LYS A 415 21.06 13.05 33.09
C LYS A 415 20.85 13.54 31.66
N ASN A 416 21.59 14.58 31.26
CA ASN A 416 21.37 15.33 30.01
C ASN A 416 19.89 15.66 29.77
N LEU A 417 19.20 16.08 30.82
CA LEU A 417 17.75 16.29 30.84
C LEU A 417 17.44 17.74 31.20
N VAL A 418 16.48 18.35 30.51
CA VAL A 418 15.95 19.65 30.87
C VAL A 418 14.58 19.44 31.52
N ARG A 419 14.34 20.14 32.64
CA ARG A 419 13.02 20.24 33.25
C ARG A 419 12.47 21.64 32.99
N ARG A 420 11.24 21.68 32.51
CA ARG A 420 10.46 22.90 32.32
C ARG A 420 9.23 22.87 33.23
N GLY A 421 8.92 23.97 33.89
CA GLY A 421 7.71 24.08 34.70
C GLY A 421 7.33 25.51 35.01
N ARG A 422 6.02 25.77 35.09
CA ARG A 422 5.49 27.05 35.59
C ARG A 422 5.80 27.18 37.09
N VAL A 423 6.20 28.36 37.52
CA VAL A 423 6.59 28.65 38.90
C VAL A 423 5.92 29.91 39.44
N LEU A 424 5.74 29.98 40.76
CA LEU A 424 5.17 31.14 41.46
C LEU A 424 6.25 32.00 42.14
N SER A 425 7.50 31.54 42.16
CA SER A 425 8.64 32.23 42.77
C SER A 425 9.88 31.97 41.94
N TRP A 426 10.72 32.99 41.75
CA TRP A 426 11.90 32.94 40.89
C TRP A 426 13.00 33.87 41.41
N GLN A 427 14.20 33.72 40.83
CA GLN A 427 15.34 34.59 41.10
C GLN A 427 15.45 35.63 39.99
N SER A 428 15.24 36.91 40.31
CA SER A 428 15.13 37.99 39.32
C SER A 428 16.42 38.21 38.50
N ASP A 429 17.57 37.90 39.07
CA ASP A 429 18.89 37.97 38.43
C ASP A 429 19.11 36.86 37.38
N LYS A 430 18.25 35.83 37.37
CA LYS A 430 18.31 34.70 36.42
C LYS A 430 17.20 34.73 35.36
N ILE A 431 16.51 35.86 35.21
CA ILE A 431 15.52 36.04 34.14
C ILE A 431 16.26 36.30 32.84
N LEU A 432 15.99 35.51 31.81
CA LEU A 432 16.56 35.68 30.47
C LEU A 432 15.50 36.11 29.47
N GLY A 433 15.86 37.09 28.64
CA GLY A 433 15.04 37.47 27.49
C GLY A 433 15.31 36.57 26.29
N LEU A 434 14.29 36.32 25.46
CA LEU A 434 14.45 35.50 24.25
C LEU A 434 15.44 36.07 23.24
N ALA A 435 15.55 37.40 23.15
CA ALA A 435 16.56 38.05 22.32
C ALA A 435 17.99 37.72 22.79
N GLU A 436 18.19 37.59 24.11
CA GLU A 436 19.47 37.15 24.67
C GLU A 436 19.73 35.69 24.33
N ILE A 437 18.76 34.80 24.54
CA ILE A 437 18.87 33.37 24.19
C ILE A 437 19.25 33.17 22.72
N ARG A 438 18.55 33.86 21.81
CA ARG A 438 18.85 33.80 20.37
C ARG A 438 20.27 34.27 20.09
N LYS A 439 20.70 35.38 20.69
CA LYS A 439 22.06 35.91 20.54
C LYS A 439 23.13 34.95 21.07
N GLU A 440 22.86 34.25 22.17
CA GLU A 440 23.79 33.30 22.77
C GLU A 440 23.92 32.03 21.94
N LEU A 441 22.80 31.47 21.48
CA LEU A 441 22.81 30.35 20.53
C LEU A 441 23.54 30.72 19.23
N GLN A 442 23.31 31.92 18.68
CA GLN A 442 24.02 32.40 17.50
C GLN A 442 25.54 32.42 17.67
N LYS A 443 26.07 32.80 18.84
CA LYS A 443 27.52 32.74 19.12
C LYS A 443 28.04 31.31 19.07
N MET A 444 27.22 30.32 19.42
CA MET A 444 27.59 28.91 19.43
C MET A 444 27.40 28.22 18.07
N ASN A 445 26.70 28.84 17.10
CA ASN A 445 26.36 28.21 15.82
C ASN A 445 27.57 27.62 15.10
N HIS A 446 28.70 28.33 15.06
CA HIS A 446 29.93 27.83 14.45
C HIS A 446 30.45 26.56 15.15
N ASP A 447 30.49 26.55 16.48
CA ASP A 447 30.98 25.40 17.24
C ASP A 447 30.04 24.20 17.13
N ILE A 448 28.73 24.45 17.14
CA ILE A 448 27.68 23.45 16.95
C ILE A 448 27.79 22.82 15.55
N ARG A 449 28.00 23.63 14.49
CA ARG A 449 28.18 23.11 13.12
C ARG A 449 29.40 22.21 13.01
N ASN A 450 30.49 22.56 13.68
CA ASN A 450 31.70 21.74 13.69
C ASN A 450 31.49 20.36 14.33
N LEU A 451 30.40 20.15 15.08
CA LEU A 451 30.04 18.82 15.57
C LEU A 451 29.48 17.91 14.49
N LEU A 452 28.90 18.43 13.42
CA LEU A 452 28.40 17.59 12.34
C LEU A 452 29.55 16.99 11.53
N LEU A 453 29.40 15.73 11.15
CA LEU A 453 30.32 14.98 10.29
C LEU A 453 29.76 14.94 8.87
N GLY A 454 30.55 15.40 7.91
CA GLY A 454 30.11 15.68 6.52
C GLY A 454 29.93 17.18 6.32
#